data_AF-A0A3R6ZX22-F1
#
_entry.id   AF-A0A3R6ZX22-F1
#
_cell.length_a   1.000
_cell.length_b   1.000
_cell.length_c   1.000
_cell.angle_alpha   90.00
_cell.angle_beta   90.00
_cell.angle_gamma   90.00
#
_symmetry.space_group_name_H-M   'P 1'
#
loop_
_entity.id
_entity.type
_entity.pdbx_description
1 polymer ?
#
loop_
_entity_poly.entity_id
_entity_poly.type
_entity_poly.pdbx_seq_one_letter_code
_entity_poly.pdbx_strand_id
1 'polypeptide(L)'
;MTSAFGRQTLDDKPDPAEAARAKKEEEKAAREEEKKRKEAERKEAKRLADEAALAAAEEKKAAMAAAAEKAVKDTEVVRALLATTKKGQEIVKAGKASLQGVSAAVVMAEVLKHNEETAISSSKWLTPDEYGALLSATVGVASSKEQLKALYALQLFMHEHRGREGNRTKGMMELAFKALYAFDIVADEAFIEYKYDVEDTTAGKMQAIIETSEWLSWLESYEPSDDEDDEDDE
;
A
#
# COMPACT_ATOMS: atom_id res chain seq x y z
N MET A 1 21.33 24.84 -100.44
CA MET A 1 21.00 25.86 -99.43
C MET A 1 19.66 25.46 -98.83
N THR A 2 19.68 24.72 -97.72
CA THR A 2 19.28 25.17 -96.35
C THR A 2 17.78 25.44 -96.27
N SER A 3 16.98 24.81 -95.42
CA SER A 3 17.23 24.63 -93.98
C SER A 3 16.32 23.54 -93.40
N ALA A 4 16.91 22.70 -92.55
CA ALA A 4 16.20 21.82 -91.63
C ALA A 4 15.68 22.66 -90.45
N PHE A 5 14.37 22.75 -90.27
CA PHE A 5 13.79 23.18 -89.00
C PHE A 5 13.32 21.94 -88.25
N GLY A 6 14.23 21.39 -87.46
CA GLY A 6 13.90 20.39 -86.46
C GLY A 6 12.87 20.95 -85.49
N ARG A 7 11.92 20.10 -85.09
CA ARG A 7 11.07 20.32 -83.91
C ARG A 7 11.97 20.64 -82.72
N GLN A 8 12.00 21.90 -82.31
CA GLN A 8 12.56 22.29 -81.03
C GLN A 8 11.46 22.08 -80.00
N THR A 9 11.48 20.95 -79.32
CA THR A 9 10.73 20.75 -78.09
C THR A 9 11.26 21.79 -77.10
N LEU A 10 10.45 22.81 -76.79
CA LEU A 10 10.71 23.70 -75.67
C LEU A 10 10.83 22.84 -74.41
N ASP A 11 12.02 22.83 -73.82
CA ASP A 11 12.29 22.29 -72.49
C ASP A 11 11.29 22.92 -71.51
N ASP A 12 10.27 22.15 -71.14
CA ASP A 12 9.25 22.49 -70.16
C ASP A 12 9.86 22.37 -68.75
N LYS A 13 10.80 23.28 -68.43
CA LYS A 13 11.35 23.41 -67.08
C LYS A 13 10.48 24.43 -66.32
N PRO A 14 9.81 24.00 -65.23
CA PRO A 14 8.89 24.87 -64.51
C PRO A 14 9.59 26.12 -63.97
N ASP A 15 8.86 27.25 -63.94
CA ASP A 15 9.35 28.54 -63.43
C ASP A 15 9.92 28.36 -62.00
N PRO A 16 11.14 28.84 -61.70
CA PRO A 16 11.73 28.74 -60.36
C PRO A 16 10.82 29.24 -59.21
N ALA A 17 9.96 30.23 -59.48
CA ALA A 17 9.01 30.74 -58.50
C ALA A 17 7.83 29.79 -58.26
N GLU A 18 7.42 29.03 -59.28
CA GLU A 18 6.34 28.05 -59.20
C GLU A 18 6.82 26.77 -58.49
N ALA A 19 8.05 26.32 -58.79
CA ALA A 19 8.70 25.22 -58.08
C ALA A 19 8.90 25.52 -56.58
N ALA A 20 9.24 26.76 -56.22
CA ALA A 20 9.38 27.18 -54.82
C ALA A 20 8.04 27.22 -54.06
N ARG A 21 6.94 27.58 -54.72
CA ARG A 21 5.58 27.58 -54.14
C ARG A 21 5.08 26.15 -53.93
N ALA A 22 5.24 25.29 -54.92
CA ALA A 22 4.89 23.87 -54.82
C ALA A 22 5.61 23.18 -53.66
N LYS A 23 6.93 23.42 -53.51
CA LYS A 23 7.71 22.88 -52.38
C LYS A 23 7.23 23.37 -51.02
N LYS A 24 6.81 24.63 -50.91
CA LYS A 24 6.29 25.21 -49.66
C LYS A 24 4.90 24.68 -49.30
N GLU A 25 4.05 24.40 -50.30
CA GLU A 25 2.75 23.77 -50.10
C GLU A 25 2.89 22.30 -49.70
N GLU A 26 3.83 21.57 -50.31
CA GLU A 26 4.17 20.20 -49.96
C GLU A 26 4.71 20.10 -48.52
N GLU A 27 5.62 20.99 -48.11
CA GLU A 27 6.13 21.06 -46.74
C GLU A 27 5.03 21.38 -45.73
N LYS A 28 4.10 22.28 -46.08
CA LYS A 28 2.94 22.61 -45.24
C LYS A 28 1.98 21.43 -45.12
N ALA A 29 1.69 20.73 -46.22
CA ALA A 29 0.85 19.54 -46.23
C ALA A 29 1.47 18.41 -45.39
N ALA A 30 2.76 18.15 -45.54
CA ALA A 30 3.50 17.15 -44.76
C ALA A 30 3.47 17.49 -43.26
N ARG A 31 3.64 18.77 -42.88
CA ARG A 31 3.56 19.21 -41.48
C ARG A 31 2.16 19.08 -40.89
N GLU A 32 1.11 19.32 -41.68
CA GLU A 32 -0.28 19.13 -41.26
C GLU A 32 -0.63 17.65 -41.10
N GLU A 33 -0.13 16.79 -41.99
CA GLU A 33 -0.28 15.34 -41.90
C GLU A 33 0.44 14.77 -40.68
N GLU A 34 1.68 15.18 -40.43
CA GLU A 34 2.45 14.80 -39.25
C GLU A 34 1.76 15.24 -37.95
N LYS A 35 1.19 16.46 -37.92
CA LYS A 35 0.42 16.95 -36.77
C LYS A 35 -0.84 16.12 -36.53
N LYS A 36 -1.58 15.77 -37.58
CA LYS A 36 -2.78 14.91 -37.49
C LYS A 36 -2.41 13.51 -36.99
N ARG A 37 -1.32 12.94 -37.49
CA ARG A 37 -0.80 11.65 -37.04
C ARG A 37 -0.40 11.68 -35.56
N LYS A 38 0.38 12.67 -35.13
CA LYS A 38 0.75 12.85 -33.72
C LYS A 38 -0.46 13.05 -32.81
N GLU A 39 -1.48 13.78 -33.27
CA GLU A 39 -2.72 13.96 -32.52
C GLU A 39 -3.53 12.65 -32.42
N ALA A 40 -3.59 11.87 -33.50
CA ALA A 40 -4.23 10.55 -33.50
C ALA A 40 -3.51 9.57 -32.57
N GLU A 41 -2.18 9.48 -32.65
CA GLU A 41 -1.33 8.68 -31.76
C GLU A 41 -1.52 9.09 -30.30
N ARG A 42 -1.59 10.40 -30.01
CA ARG A 42 -1.85 10.90 -28.65
C ARG A 42 -3.25 10.55 -28.15
N LYS A 43 -4.28 10.62 -29.00
CA LYS A 43 -5.65 10.24 -28.65
C LYS A 43 -5.77 8.74 -28.39
N GLU A 44 -5.12 7.93 -29.21
CA GLU A 44 -5.08 6.49 -29.05
C GLU A 44 -4.31 6.08 -27.78
N ALA A 45 -3.13 6.66 -27.55
CA ALA A 45 -2.37 6.46 -26.32
C ALA A 45 -3.17 6.86 -25.07
N LYS A 46 -3.91 7.97 -25.12
CA LYS A 46 -4.79 8.38 -24.03
C LYS A 46 -5.92 7.37 -23.81
N ARG A 47 -6.58 6.89 -24.87
CA ARG A 47 -7.65 5.90 -24.76
C ARG A 47 -7.15 4.59 -24.14
N LEU A 48 -5.97 4.12 -24.56
CA LEU A 48 -5.34 2.93 -24.01
C LEU A 48 -4.98 3.12 -22.52
N ALA A 49 -4.50 4.30 -22.13
CA ALA A 49 -4.23 4.62 -20.73
C ALA A 49 -5.50 4.68 -19.88
N ASP A 50 -6.57 5.31 -20.39
CA ASP A 50 -7.87 5.39 -19.71
C ASP A 50 -8.50 3.99 -19.55
N GLU A 51 -8.41 3.13 -20.57
CA GLU A 51 -8.89 1.74 -20.53
C GLU A 51 -8.09 0.89 -19.54
N ALA A 52 -6.76 1.01 -19.54
CA ALA A 52 -5.90 0.32 -18.58
C ALA A 52 -6.19 0.79 -17.13
N ALA A 53 -6.43 2.08 -16.93
CA ALA A 53 -6.79 2.61 -15.61
C ALA A 53 -8.16 2.10 -15.13
N LEU A 54 -9.15 1.98 -16.03
CA LEU A 54 -10.46 1.41 -15.71
C LEU A 54 -10.35 -0.08 -15.37
N ALA A 55 -9.59 -0.86 -16.14
CA ALA A 55 -9.34 -2.27 -15.87
C ALA A 55 -8.64 -2.47 -14.52
N ALA A 56 -7.61 -1.68 -14.22
CA ALA A 56 -6.92 -1.72 -12.93
C ALA A 56 -7.84 -1.31 -11.75
N ALA A 57 -8.71 -0.33 -11.96
CA ALA A 57 -9.69 0.08 -10.95
C ALA A 57 -10.75 -1.01 -10.70
N GLU A 58 -11.20 -1.71 -11.74
CA GLU A 58 -12.14 -2.82 -11.62
C GLU A 58 -11.50 -4.03 -10.92
N GLU A 59 -10.26 -4.37 -11.26
CA GLU A 59 -9.49 -5.43 -10.56
C GLU A 59 -9.29 -5.08 -9.09
N LYS A 60 -8.89 -3.84 -8.77
CA LYS A 60 -8.76 -3.36 -7.39
C LYS A 60 -10.09 -3.46 -6.63
N LYS A 61 -11.21 -3.11 -7.28
CA LYS A 61 -12.55 -3.21 -6.69
C LYS A 61 -12.95 -4.67 -6.44
N ALA A 62 -12.69 -5.58 -7.38
CA ALA A 62 -12.96 -7.00 -7.22
C ALA A 62 -12.11 -7.61 -6.09
N ALA A 63 -10.82 -7.26 -6.02
CA ALA A 63 -9.93 -7.68 -4.96
C ALA A 63 -10.38 -7.16 -3.59
N MET A 64 -10.81 -5.89 -3.49
CA MET A 64 -11.40 -5.35 -2.25
C MET A 64 -12.68 -6.06 -1.85
N ALA A 65 -13.56 -6.38 -2.80
CA ALA A 65 -14.81 -7.10 -2.51
C ALA A 65 -14.54 -8.51 -1.98
N ALA A 66 -13.62 -9.25 -2.61
CA ALA A 66 -13.20 -10.57 -2.14
C ALA A 66 -12.53 -10.51 -0.75
N ALA A 67 -11.68 -9.50 -0.51
CA ALA A 67 -11.07 -9.27 0.79
C ALA A 67 -12.12 -8.94 1.86
N ALA A 68 -13.15 -8.16 1.53
CA ALA A 68 -14.24 -7.85 2.45
C ALA A 68 -15.08 -9.09 2.80
N GLU A 69 -15.42 -9.93 1.83
CA GLU A 69 -16.12 -11.20 2.09
C GLU A 69 -15.28 -12.13 2.98
N LYS A 70 -13.99 -12.23 2.69
CA LYS A 70 -13.05 -12.99 3.53
C LYS A 70 -13.00 -12.41 4.95
N ALA A 71 -12.92 -11.09 5.09
CA ALA A 71 -12.89 -10.42 6.39
C ALA A 71 -14.14 -10.71 7.23
N VAL A 72 -15.32 -10.83 6.61
CA VAL A 72 -16.55 -11.24 7.31
C VAL A 72 -16.41 -12.65 7.88
N LYS A 73 -15.96 -13.62 7.07
CA LYS A 73 -15.75 -15.02 7.53
C LYS A 73 -14.70 -15.11 8.62
N ASP A 74 -13.57 -14.43 8.42
CA ASP A 74 -12.50 -14.32 9.40
C ASP A 74 -13.01 -13.72 10.73
N THR A 75 -13.88 -12.70 10.66
CA THR A 75 -14.47 -12.06 11.84
C THR A 75 -15.32 -13.03 12.64
N GLU A 76 -16.15 -13.83 11.97
CA GLU A 76 -16.98 -14.84 12.64
C GLU A 76 -16.13 -15.89 13.36
N VAL A 77 -15.05 -16.35 12.72
CA VAL A 77 -14.10 -17.30 13.31
C VAL A 77 -13.45 -16.73 14.58
N VAL A 78 -12.92 -15.50 14.50
CA VAL A 78 -12.23 -14.87 15.64
C VAL A 78 -13.21 -14.59 16.78
N ARG A 79 -14.43 -14.10 16.49
CA ARG A 79 -15.46 -13.88 17.51
C ARG A 79 -15.88 -15.15 18.23
N ALA A 80 -16.08 -16.24 17.49
CA ALA A 80 -16.44 -17.52 18.07
C ALA A 80 -15.34 -18.01 19.03
N LEU A 81 -14.07 -17.78 18.69
CA LEU A 81 -12.95 -18.13 19.54
C LEU A 81 -12.86 -17.26 20.80
N LEU A 82 -12.99 -15.93 20.66
CA LEU A 82 -12.94 -14.99 21.79
C LEU A 82 -14.11 -15.20 22.78
N ALA A 83 -15.26 -15.67 22.30
CA ALA A 83 -16.40 -16.02 23.14
C ALA A 83 -16.11 -17.19 24.11
N THR A 84 -15.04 -17.96 23.91
CA THR A 84 -14.67 -19.08 24.80
C THR A 84 -14.03 -18.65 26.12
N THR A 85 -13.78 -17.34 26.33
CA THR A 85 -13.11 -16.74 27.50
C THR A 85 -11.71 -17.29 27.81
N LYS A 86 -11.16 -18.10 26.90
CA LYS A 86 -9.80 -18.64 27.02
C LYS A 86 -8.78 -17.54 26.73
N LYS A 87 -7.60 -17.63 27.34
CA LYS A 87 -6.47 -16.71 27.16
C LYS A 87 -5.16 -17.49 27.02
N GLY A 88 -4.11 -16.79 26.63
CA GLY A 88 -2.77 -17.31 26.46
C GLY A 88 -2.70 -18.52 25.53
N GLN A 89 -1.96 -19.56 25.93
CA GLN A 89 -1.81 -20.76 25.11
C GLN A 89 -3.12 -21.57 24.95
N GLU A 90 -4.09 -21.41 25.85
CA GLU A 90 -5.34 -22.16 25.79
C GLU A 90 -6.26 -21.68 24.65
N ILE A 91 -6.25 -20.38 24.34
CA ILE A 91 -7.00 -19.85 23.19
C ILE A 91 -6.35 -20.27 21.87
N VAL A 92 -5.01 -20.28 21.80
CA VAL A 92 -4.25 -20.76 20.63
C VAL A 92 -4.58 -22.22 20.33
N LYS A 93 -4.55 -23.09 21.36
CA LYS A 93 -4.90 -24.51 21.21
C LYS A 93 -6.33 -24.71 20.73
N ALA A 94 -7.27 -23.92 21.24
CA ALA A 94 -8.68 -23.99 20.85
C ALA A 94 -8.91 -23.53 19.40
N GLY A 95 -8.12 -22.56 18.93
CA GLY A 95 -8.23 -21.96 17.59
C GLY A 95 -7.31 -22.55 16.52
N LYS A 96 -6.42 -23.49 16.86
CA LYS A 96 -5.30 -23.92 15.99
C LYS A 96 -5.69 -24.21 14.52
N ALA A 97 -6.78 -24.94 14.30
CA ALA A 97 -7.24 -25.26 12.95
C ALA A 97 -8.01 -24.09 12.30
N SER A 98 -8.81 -23.38 13.08
CA SER A 98 -9.70 -22.33 12.57
C SER A 98 -8.98 -21.02 12.25
N LEU A 99 -7.86 -20.73 12.93
CA LEU A 99 -7.09 -19.50 12.75
C LEU A 99 -6.16 -19.54 11.52
N GLN A 100 -5.98 -20.70 10.89
CA GLN A 100 -5.11 -20.83 9.75
C GLN A 100 -5.64 -20.00 8.56
N GLY A 101 -4.84 -19.02 8.13
CA GLY A 101 -5.17 -18.15 6.99
C GLY A 101 -6.13 -17.00 7.32
N VAL A 102 -6.48 -16.79 8.59
CA VAL A 102 -7.24 -15.61 9.04
C VAL A 102 -6.36 -14.36 8.90
N SER A 103 -6.92 -13.26 8.41
CA SER A 103 -6.16 -12.00 8.23
C SER A 103 -5.73 -11.41 9.57
N ALA A 104 -4.47 -10.97 9.65
CA ALA A 104 -3.89 -10.37 10.84
C ALA A 104 -4.66 -9.10 11.28
N ALA A 105 -5.15 -8.30 10.33
CA ALA A 105 -5.96 -7.13 10.61
C ALA A 105 -7.28 -7.46 11.30
N VAL A 106 -7.93 -8.56 10.88
CA VAL A 106 -9.18 -9.02 11.49
C VAL A 106 -8.95 -9.53 12.90
N VAL A 107 -7.88 -10.32 13.11
CA VAL A 107 -7.53 -10.79 14.46
C VAL A 107 -7.28 -9.60 15.39
N MET A 108 -6.45 -8.64 14.97
CA MET A 108 -6.15 -7.45 15.76
C MET A 108 -7.42 -6.65 16.09
N ALA A 109 -8.26 -6.36 15.09
CA ALA A 109 -9.49 -5.59 15.27
C ALA A 109 -10.48 -6.27 16.23
N GLU A 110 -10.65 -7.58 16.12
CA GLU A 110 -11.62 -8.30 16.96
C GLU A 110 -11.10 -8.54 18.37
N VAL A 111 -9.79 -8.75 18.56
CA VAL A 111 -9.18 -8.76 19.90
C VAL A 111 -9.40 -7.42 20.59
N LEU A 112 -9.10 -6.30 19.91
CA LEU A 112 -9.27 -4.94 20.42
C LEU A 112 -10.73 -4.63 20.81
N LYS A 113 -11.70 -5.00 19.97
CA LYS A 113 -13.13 -4.82 20.28
C LYS A 113 -13.57 -5.68 21.47
N HIS A 114 -13.05 -6.91 21.57
CA HIS A 114 -13.41 -7.81 22.65
C HIS A 114 -12.87 -7.35 24.01
N ASN A 115 -11.75 -6.61 24.04
CA ASN A 115 -11.10 -6.14 25.25
C ASN A 115 -11.01 -4.61 25.36
N GLU A 116 -11.97 -3.88 24.76
CA GLU A 116 -11.93 -2.43 24.53
C GLU A 116 -11.41 -1.63 25.73
N GLU A 117 -12.03 -1.78 26.90
CA GLU A 117 -11.68 -1.02 28.11
C GLU A 117 -10.23 -1.24 28.56
N THR A 118 -9.69 -2.44 28.36
CA THR A 118 -8.29 -2.72 28.66
C THR A 118 -7.39 -2.16 27.57
N ALA A 119 -7.77 -2.30 26.29
CA ALA A 119 -6.98 -1.84 25.16
C ALA A 119 -6.75 -0.34 25.13
N ILE A 120 -7.73 0.45 25.57
CA ILE A 120 -7.64 1.91 25.62
C ILE A 120 -6.93 2.46 26.86
N SER A 121 -6.64 1.61 27.85
CA SER A 121 -6.08 2.05 29.15
C SER A 121 -4.74 1.41 29.50
N SER A 122 -4.38 0.30 28.85
CA SER A 122 -3.17 -0.45 29.13
C SER A 122 -2.71 -1.29 27.95
N SER A 123 -1.42 -1.61 27.87
CA SER A 123 -0.87 -2.62 26.94
C SER A 123 -0.88 -4.04 27.53
N LYS A 124 -1.38 -4.24 28.76
CA LYS A 124 -1.41 -5.56 29.43
C LYS A 124 -2.10 -6.65 28.63
N TRP A 125 -3.08 -6.32 27.79
CA TRP A 125 -3.77 -7.31 26.96
C TRP A 125 -2.86 -7.95 25.90
N LEU A 126 -1.72 -7.33 25.58
CA LEU A 126 -0.71 -7.86 24.66
C LEU A 126 0.25 -8.87 25.31
N THR A 127 0.17 -9.10 26.62
CA THR A 127 1.07 -10.05 27.27
C THR A 127 0.75 -11.50 26.86
N PRO A 128 1.73 -12.41 26.91
CA PRO A 128 1.53 -13.81 26.49
C PRO A 128 0.45 -14.56 27.29
N ASP A 129 0.20 -14.18 28.54
CA ASP A 129 -0.85 -14.73 29.41
C ASP A 129 -2.25 -14.21 29.07
N GLU A 130 -2.35 -13.08 28.36
CA GLU A 130 -3.58 -12.47 27.90
C GLU A 130 -3.86 -12.84 26.42
N TYR A 131 -3.91 -11.88 25.49
CA TYR A 131 -4.12 -12.15 24.07
C TYR A 131 -2.82 -12.13 23.26
N GLY A 132 -1.67 -11.86 23.88
CA GLY A 132 -0.36 -11.86 23.22
C GLY A 132 -0.06 -13.17 22.52
N ALA A 133 -0.30 -14.32 23.18
CA ALA A 133 -0.06 -15.62 22.55
C ALA A 133 -0.94 -15.87 21.32
N LEU A 134 -2.19 -15.39 21.32
CA LEU A 134 -3.06 -15.46 20.15
C LEU A 134 -2.47 -14.62 19.00
N LEU A 135 -2.08 -13.39 19.31
CA LEU A 135 -1.51 -12.47 18.32
C LEU A 135 -0.17 -12.97 17.77
N SER A 136 0.73 -13.50 18.59
CA SER A 136 1.97 -14.13 18.10
C SER A 136 1.67 -15.31 17.17
N ALA A 137 0.69 -16.15 17.51
CA ALA A 137 0.32 -17.32 16.71
C ALA A 137 -0.41 -16.99 15.39
N THR A 138 -0.87 -15.75 15.20
CA THR A 138 -1.59 -15.32 13.99
C THR A 138 -0.92 -14.14 13.27
N VAL A 139 -0.72 -13.02 13.97
CA VAL A 139 -0.08 -11.80 13.45
C VAL A 139 1.43 -12.02 13.33
N GLY A 140 2.07 -12.58 14.36
CA GLY A 140 3.53 -12.81 14.37
C GLY A 140 4.02 -13.71 13.25
N VAL A 141 3.23 -14.71 12.85
CA VAL A 141 3.55 -15.62 11.73
C VAL A 141 3.10 -15.10 10.36
N ALA A 142 2.42 -13.95 10.30
CA ALA A 142 1.96 -13.35 9.05
C ALA A 142 3.11 -12.58 8.36
N SER A 143 2.96 -12.28 7.07
CA SER A 143 3.92 -11.45 6.35
C SER A 143 3.92 -10.01 6.89
N SER A 144 5.03 -9.27 6.70
CA SER A 144 5.15 -7.87 7.14
C SER A 144 4.01 -7.00 6.59
N LYS A 145 3.53 -7.27 5.37
CA LYS A 145 2.35 -6.60 4.79
C LYS A 145 1.03 -6.88 5.53
N GLU A 146 0.83 -8.09 6.05
CA GLU A 146 -0.34 -8.39 6.87
C GLU A 146 -0.19 -7.82 8.29
N GLN A 147 1.02 -7.85 8.86
CA GLN A 147 1.32 -7.21 10.14
C GLN A 147 1.10 -5.69 10.07
N LEU A 148 1.51 -5.04 8.98
CA LEU A 148 1.24 -3.64 8.70
C LEU A 148 -0.26 -3.33 8.72
N LYS A 149 -1.09 -4.17 8.11
CA LYS A 149 -2.56 -4.01 8.18
C LYS A 149 -3.10 -4.21 9.61
N ALA A 150 -2.44 -5.03 10.44
CA ALA A 150 -2.78 -5.12 11.86
C ALA A 150 -2.44 -3.81 12.59
N LEU A 151 -1.33 -3.14 12.25
CA LEU A 151 -1.04 -1.80 12.77
C LEU A 151 -2.10 -0.76 12.33
N TYR A 152 -2.62 -0.86 11.10
CA TYR A 152 -3.74 -0.01 10.65
C TYR A 152 -5.04 -0.27 11.44
N ALA A 153 -5.33 -1.53 11.75
CA ALA A 153 -6.46 -1.87 12.61
C ALA A 153 -6.31 -1.27 14.02
N LEU A 154 -5.10 -1.34 14.60
CA LEU A 154 -4.79 -0.72 15.88
C LEU A 154 -4.91 0.80 15.83
N GLN A 155 -4.37 1.45 14.79
CA GLN A 155 -4.47 2.88 14.55
C GLN A 155 -5.93 3.34 14.50
N LEU A 156 -6.75 2.65 13.69
CA LEU A 156 -8.17 2.97 13.54
C LEU A 156 -8.90 2.87 14.88
N PHE A 157 -8.67 1.77 15.62
CA PHE A 157 -9.26 1.57 16.93
C PHE A 157 -8.88 2.70 17.91
N MET A 158 -7.59 3.03 18.03
CA MET A 158 -7.15 4.10 18.93
C MET A 158 -7.76 5.46 18.55
N HIS A 159 -7.96 5.70 17.26
CA HIS A 159 -8.61 6.90 16.75
C HIS A 159 -10.11 6.94 17.06
N GLU A 160 -10.83 5.83 16.90
CA GLU A 160 -12.27 5.73 17.17
C GLU A 160 -12.57 5.88 18.68
N HIS A 161 -11.69 5.35 19.54
CA HIS A 161 -11.90 5.36 21.00
C HIS A 161 -11.26 6.56 21.72
N ARG A 162 -10.71 7.55 21.01
CA ARG A 162 -10.05 8.74 21.60
C ARG A 162 -10.97 9.64 22.43
N GLY A 163 -12.29 9.48 22.28
CA GLY A 163 -13.30 10.28 22.96
C GLY A 163 -13.44 11.71 22.42
N ARG A 164 -14.41 12.46 22.96
CA ARG A 164 -14.74 13.83 22.51
C ARG A 164 -13.58 14.81 22.67
N GLU A 165 -12.81 14.65 23.73
CA GLU A 165 -11.66 15.49 24.05
C GLU A 165 -10.38 15.03 23.34
N GLY A 166 -10.41 13.84 22.71
CA GLY A 166 -9.29 13.30 21.95
C GLY A 166 -8.11 12.83 22.80
N ASN A 167 -8.31 12.59 24.09
CA ASN A 167 -7.27 12.24 25.07
C ASN A 167 -7.41 10.84 25.69
N ARG A 168 -8.53 10.12 25.46
CA ARG A 168 -8.81 8.83 26.12
C ARG A 168 -7.77 7.75 25.79
N THR A 169 -7.22 7.79 24.59
CA THR A 169 -6.20 6.85 24.08
C THR A 169 -4.82 7.50 23.93
N LYS A 170 -4.60 8.67 24.53
CA LYS A 170 -3.34 9.41 24.36
C LYS A 170 -2.15 8.60 24.88
N GLY A 171 -1.16 8.36 24.02
CA GLY A 171 0.05 7.59 24.34
C GLY A 171 -0.18 6.07 24.30
N MET A 172 -1.41 5.61 24.08
CA MET A 172 -1.70 4.18 23.98
C MET A 172 -1.12 3.57 22.70
N MET A 173 -0.99 4.37 21.63
CA MET A 173 -0.38 3.88 20.40
C MET A 173 1.10 3.52 20.62
N GLU A 174 1.86 4.39 21.29
CA GLU A 174 3.27 4.14 21.61
C GLU A 174 3.44 2.95 22.56
N LEU A 175 2.61 2.85 23.60
CA LEU A 175 2.62 1.71 24.53
C LEU A 175 2.30 0.39 23.83
N ALA A 176 1.36 0.40 22.89
CA ALA A 176 1.03 -0.78 22.09
C ALA A 176 2.16 -1.14 21.13
N PHE A 177 2.78 -0.18 20.44
CA PHE A 177 3.93 -0.42 19.55
C PHE A 177 5.10 -1.06 20.29
N LYS A 178 5.49 -0.48 21.43
CA LYS A 178 6.55 -1.05 22.29
C LYS A 178 6.24 -2.48 22.73
N ALA A 179 4.98 -2.77 23.10
CA ALA A 179 4.58 -4.10 23.53
C ALA A 179 4.52 -5.11 22.36
N LEU A 180 4.04 -4.70 21.20
CA LEU A 180 4.01 -5.53 19.99
C LEU A 180 5.43 -5.92 19.54
N TYR A 181 6.39 -4.99 19.63
CA TYR A 181 7.81 -5.26 19.41
C TYR A 181 8.40 -6.16 20.50
N ALA A 182 8.22 -5.81 21.78
CA ALA A 182 8.82 -6.54 22.90
C ALA A 182 8.36 -8.01 23.01
N PHE A 183 7.15 -8.33 22.52
CA PHE A 183 6.62 -9.70 22.50
C PHE A 183 6.76 -10.38 21.14
N ASP A 184 7.52 -9.80 20.20
CA ASP A 184 7.78 -10.37 18.87
C ASP A 184 6.48 -10.72 18.12
N ILE A 185 5.49 -9.81 18.22
CA ILE A 185 4.19 -9.94 17.55
C ILE A 185 4.22 -9.28 16.17
N VAL A 186 5.01 -8.20 16.03
CA VAL A 186 5.18 -7.44 14.79
C VAL A 186 6.67 -7.24 14.57
N ALA A 187 7.12 -7.55 13.36
CA ALA A 187 8.52 -7.40 12.97
C ALA A 187 8.84 -5.93 12.64
N ASP A 188 10.12 -5.60 12.73
CA ASP A 188 10.66 -4.25 12.55
C ASP A 188 10.26 -3.66 11.20
N GLU A 189 10.32 -4.47 10.14
CA GLU A 189 9.99 -4.03 8.79
C GLU A 189 8.56 -3.50 8.70
N ALA A 190 7.61 -4.08 9.43
CA ALA A 190 6.23 -3.62 9.42
C ALA A 190 6.07 -2.27 10.14
N PHE A 191 6.84 -2.01 11.20
CA PHE A 191 6.86 -0.70 11.87
C PHE A 191 7.50 0.38 11.01
N ILE A 192 8.60 0.04 10.32
CA ILE A 192 9.28 0.97 9.41
C ILE A 192 8.41 1.24 8.17
N GLU A 193 7.81 0.22 7.57
CA GLU A 193 6.84 0.39 6.46
C GLU A 193 5.66 1.24 6.92
N TYR A 194 5.14 1.02 8.14
CA TYR A 194 4.11 1.87 8.73
C TYR A 194 4.54 3.34 8.82
N LYS A 195 5.78 3.64 9.20
CA LYS A 195 6.26 5.03 9.28
C LYS A 195 6.21 5.74 7.92
N TYR A 196 6.55 5.02 6.85
CA TYR A 196 6.74 5.58 5.50
C TYR A 196 5.55 5.41 4.56
N ASP A 197 4.55 4.60 4.90
CA ASP A 197 3.37 4.43 4.05
C ASP A 197 2.54 5.72 3.95
N VAL A 198 2.58 6.32 2.76
CA VAL A 198 1.80 7.51 2.37
C VAL A 198 0.50 7.17 1.64
N GLU A 199 0.33 5.91 1.24
CA GLU A 199 -0.85 5.40 0.52
C GLU A 199 -1.94 4.94 1.51
N ASP A 200 -1.62 4.75 2.79
CA ASP A 200 -2.60 4.45 3.83
C ASP A 200 -3.63 5.58 3.98
N THR A 201 -4.90 5.24 3.76
CA THR A 201 -6.04 6.15 3.92
C THR A 201 -6.80 5.91 5.23
N THR A 202 -6.29 5.06 6.12
CA THR A 202 -6.95 4.73 7.39
C THR A 202 -6.94 5.95 8.33
N ALA A 203 -8.07 6.20 9.01
CA ALA A 203 -8.16 7.32 9.95
C ALA A 203 -7.18 7.16 11.12
N GLY A 204 -6.69 8.28 11.66
CA GLY A 204 -5.81 8.28 12.83
C GLY A 204 -4.30 8.26 12.56
N LYS A 205 -3.85 8.12 11.30
CA LYS A 205 -2.43 8.02 10.94
C LYS A 205 -1.56 9.12 11.54
N MET A 206 -1.93 10.38 11.30
CA MET A 206 -1.17 11.53 11.79
C MET A 206 -1.04 11.54 13.33
N GLN A 207 -2.12 11.20 14.04
CA GLN A 207 -2.09 11.10 15.51
C GLN A 207 -1.12 10.01 15.95
N ALA A 208 -1.26 8.81 15.38
CA ALA A 208 -0.44 7.68 15.73
C ALA A 208 1.04 7.95 15.45
N ILE A 209 1.38 8.54 14.30
CA ILE A 209 2.76 8.93 13.95
C ILE A 209 3.32 9.94 14.95
N ILE A 210 2.55 10.92 15.40
CA ILE A 210 3.00 11.88 16.42
C ILE A 210 3.34 11.14 17.72
N GLU A 211 2.45 10.26 18.18
CA GLU A 211 2.64 9.48 19.41
C GLU A 211 3.82 8.50 19.33
N THR A 212 4.05 7.86 18.18
CA THR A 212 5.09 6.83 18.04
C THR A 212 6.41 7.35 17.48
N SER A 213 6.50 8.65 17.15
CA SER A 213 7.64 9.24 16.41
C SER A 213 9.00 9.00 17.06
N GLU A 214 9.10 9.20 18.38
CA GLU A 214 10.34 8.99 19.14
C GLU A 214 10.75 7.51 19.10
N TRP A 215 9.82 6.60 19.38
CA TRP A 215 10.08 5.17 19.39
C TRP A 215 10.44 4.62 18.00
N LEU A 216 9.75 5.05 16.95
CA LEU A 216 10.05 4.65 15.57
C LEU A 216 11.41 5.18 15.09
N SER A 217 11.83 6.35 15.58
CA SER A 217 13.17 6.88 15.27
C SER A 217 14.25 6.09 16.00
N TRP A 218 13.99 5.67 17.24
CA TRP A 218 14.88 4.75 17.96
C TRP A 218 15.00 3.40 17.23
N LEU A 219 13.87 2.80 16.83
CA LEU A 219 13.85 1.51 16.14
C LEU A 219 14.67 1.56 14.84
N GLU A 220 14.50 2.62 14.04
CA GLU A 220 15.26 2.82 12.80
C GLU A 220 16.76 3.02 13.03
N SER A 221 17.16 3.65 14.14
CA SER A 221 18.57 3.82 14.49
C SER A 221 19.20 2.58 15.13
N TYR A 222 18.39 1.62 15.55
CA TYR A 222 18.80 0.39 16.24
C TYR A 222 19.00 -0.78 15.27
N GLU A 223 19.00 -0.53 13.94
CA GLU A 223 19.39 -1.54 12.96
C GLU A 223 20.70 -2.20 13.42
N PRO A 224 20.72 -3.53 13.63
CA PRO A 224 21.85 -4.20 14.25
C PRO A 224 23.09 -3.94 13.42
N SER A 225 24.09 -3.30 14.03
CA SER A 225 25.45 -3.38 13.52
C SER A 225 25.78 -4.86 13.46
N ASP A 226 26.00 -5.38 12.25
CA ASP A 226 26.48 -6.72 11.96
C ASP A 226 27.97 -6.86 12.39
N ASP A 227 28.29 -6.37 13.60
CA ASP A 227 29.59 -6.52 14.25
C ASP A 227 29.52 -7.72 15.22
N GLU A 228 29.21 -8.89 14.66
CA GLU A 228 29.68 -10.16 15.21
C GLU A 228 31.04 -10.50 14.56
N ASP A 229 32.08 -9.74 14.92
CA ASP A 229 33.47 -10.23 14.90
C ASP A 229 33.92 -10.34 16.37
N ASP A 230 33.42 -11.40 17.04
CA ASP A 230 34.08 -11.98 18.21
C ASP A 230 35.44 -12.57 17.76
N GLU A 231 36.45 -11.73 17.62
CA GLU A 231 37.86 -12.15 17.72
C GLU A 231 38.21 -12.31 19.21
N ASP A 232 37.78 -13.45 19.76
CA ASP A 232 38.42 -14.09 20.90
C ASP A 232 39.77 -14.64 20.41
N ASP A 233 40.87 -13.89 20.60
CA ASP A 233 42.25 -14.40 20.66
C ASP A 233 43.24 -13.32 21.18
N GLU A 234 43.41 -13.25 22.51
CA GLU A 234 44.67 -13.11 23.32
C GLU A 234 44.47 -12.45 24.70
#